data_AF-A0A923AMS3-F1
#
_entry.id   AF-A0A923AMS3-F1
#
_cell.length_a   1.000
_cell.length_b   1.000
_cell.length_c   1.000
_cell.angle_alpha   90.00
_cell.angle_beta   90.00
_cell.angle_gamma   90.00
#
_symmetry.space_group_name_H-M   'P 1'
#
loop_
_entity.id
_entity.type
_entity.pdbx_description
1 polymer ?
#
loop_
_entity_poly.entity_id
_entity_poly.type
_entity_poly.pdbx_seq_one_letter_code
_entity_poly.pdbx_strand_id
1 'polypeptide(L)'
;MTETAIPTDAVKDCCSGSPQEDTGVLIKDPVCGMIVTPSASTLTTTHDGHPYYFCSAGCLSKFSADPARYLDDRPRIEPVAVAGAIWTCPMHPEIRRDGPGSCPICGMALEPEAPSLDDAPNPELVDFTRRWWVSAALSVPLLVLTMGTDLLGLHLVSAAISPWLQLALAAPIVLWAGAPFFVRGWNSLKTRHLNMFTL
;
A
#
# COMPACT_ATOMS: atom_id res chain seq x y z
N MET A 1 12.08 -1.50 -81.80
CA MET A 1 10.72 -2.03 -81.62
C MET A 1 10.61 -2.41 -80.16
N THR A 2 9.66 -1.77 -79.48
CA THR A 2 9.07 -2.10 -78.16
C THR A 2 10.03 -2.13 -76.96
N GLU A 3 9.95 -1.16 -76.03
CA GLU A 3 9.02 -1.16 -74.86
C GLU A 3 9.42 -2.33 -73.93
N THR A 4 9.94 -2.17 -72.72
CA THR A 4 9.46 -1.38 -71.55
C THR A 4 10.61 -1.41 -70.52
N ALA A 5 11.33 -0.32 -70.22
CA ALA A 5 11.06 0.70 -69.20
C ALA A 5 10.74 0.17 -67.77
N ILE A 6 11.63 0.52 -66.83
CA ILE A 6 11.39 0.92 -65.41
C ILE A 6 11.65 -0.12 -64.28
N PRO A 7 12.21 0.34 -63.13
CA PRO A 7 13.45 -0.20 -62.59
C PRO A 7 13.41 -0.63 -61.10
N THR A 8 14.59 -1.05 -60.65
CA THR A 8 15.19 -1.05 -59.31
C THR A 8 14.55 -0.13 -58.26
N ASP A 9 14.21 -0.66 -57.08
CA ASP A 9 15.11 -0.61 -55.90
C ASP A 9 14.53 -1.29 -54.65
N ALA A 10 15.44 -2.04 -54.02
CA ALA A 10 15.60 -2.32 -52.59
C ALA A 10 14.42 -2.16 -51.63
N VAL A 11 14.00 -3.27 -50.99
CA VAL A 11 13.95 -3.39 -49.52
C VAL A 11 14.26 -4.83 -49.10
N LYS A 12 15.37 -4.96 -48.37
CA LYS A 12 15.71 -5.86 -47.24
C LYS A 12 15.01 -7.22 -47.10
N ASP A 13 15.89 -8.22 -46.98
CA ASP A 13 15.88 -9.38 -46.08
C ASP A 13 14.67 -9.60 -45.17
N CYS A 14 14.48 -10.90 -44.90
CA CYS A 14 13.60 -11.52 -43.90
C CYS A 14 12.31 -12.16 -44.45
N CYS A 15 12.33 -12.70 -45.68
CA CYS A 15 11.34 -13.69 -46.11
C CYS A 15 12.00 -15.06 -46.25
N SER A 16 11.78 -15.93 -45.27
CA SER A 16 11.59 -17.38 -45.49
C SER A 16 10.86 -17.93 -44.28
N GLY A 17 9.63 -17.46 -44.08
CA GLY A 17 8.67 -18.12 -43.22
C GLY A 17 8.41 -19.52 -43.78
N SER A 18 8.95 -20.52 -43.09
CA SER A 18 8.45 -21.88 -43.17
C SER A 18 7.30 -21.97 -42.15
N PRO A 19 6.07 -22.36 -42.53
CA PRO A 19 5.03 -22.69 -41.56
C PRO A 19 5.47 -23.99 -40.87
N GLN A 20 6.21 -23.87 -39.77
CA GLN A 20 6.43 -25.00 -38.88
C GLN A 20 5.17 -25.15 -38.04
N GLU A 21 4.57 -26.34 -38.12
CA GLU A 21 3.43 -26.78 -37.34
C GLU A 21 3.59 -26.37 -35.88
N ASP A 22 2.82 -25.37 -35.47
CA ASP A 22 2.68 -24.93 -34.09
C ASP A 22 1.97 -26.07 -33.34
N THR A 23 2.73 -27.06 -32.88
CA THR A 23 2.27 -27.98 -31.85
C THR A 23 1.81 -27.10 -30.71
N GLY A 24 0.49 -26.98 -30.53
CA GLY A 24 -0.21 -26.10 -29.58
C GLY A 24 0.07 -26.45 -28.12
N VAL A 25 1.34 -26.53 -27.76
CA VAL A 25 1.85 -26.69 -26.41
C VAL A 25 1.91 -25.28 -25.84
N LEU A 26 0.93 -25.00 -24.99
CA LEU A 26 0.89 -23.79 -24.19
C LEU A 26 2.00 -23.87 -23.13
N ILE A 27 3.04 -23.05 -23.29
CA ILE A 27 4.18 -22.99 -22.37
C ILE A 27 4.01 -21.78 -21.46
N LYS A 28 4.35 -21.91 -20.18
CA LYS A 28 4.23 -20.82 -19.21
C LYS A 28 5.53 -20.03 -19.13
N ASP A 29 5.45 -18.70 -19.25
CA ASP A 29 6.57 -17.80 -19.00
C ASP A 29 6.93 -17.84 -17.49
N PRO A 30 8.18 -18.18 -17.11
CA PRO A 30 8.58 -18.33 -15.70
C PRO A 30 8.60 -16.99 -14.93
N VAL A 31 8.67 -15.85 -15.61
CA VAL A 31 8.75 -14.52 -14.99
C VAL A 31 7.37 -13.99 -14.63
N CYS A 32 6.43 -14.01 -15.57
CA CYS A 32 5.11 -13.42 -15.39
C CYS A 32 3.97 -14.44 -15.27
N GLY A 33 4.21 -15.70 -15.59
CA GLY A 33 3.20 -16.75 -15.58
C GLY A 33 2.21 -16.71 -16.75
N MET A 34 2.43 -15.81 -17.73
CA MET A 34 1.62 -15.71 -18.94
C MET A 34 1.82 -16.96 -19.80
N ILE A 35 0.74 -17.47 -20.36
CA ILE A 35 0.77 -18.59 -21.29
C ILE A 35 1.20 -18.07 -22.66
N VAL A 36 2.28 -18.62 -23.20
CA VAL A 36 2.82 -18.28 -24.52
C VAL A 36 2.70 -19.48 -25.46
N THR A 37 2.33 -19.20 -26.71
CA THR A 37 2.49 -20.16 -27.80
C THR A 37 3.89 -20.00 -28.39
N PRO A 38 4.67 -21.09 -28.51
CA PRO A 38 6.00 -21.05 -29.09
C PRO A 38 5.89 -20.79 -30.61
N SER A 39 5.96 -19.52 -31.01
CA SER A 39 5.97 -19.10 -32.41
C SER A 39 7.36 -18.56 -32.81
N ALA A 40 7.61 -18.41 -34.11
CA ALA A 40 8.89 -17.88 -34.62
C ALA A 40 9.24 -16.46 -34.12
N SER A 41 8.26 -15.70 -33.60
CA SER A 41 8.46 -14.37 -33.02
C SER A 41 8.56 -14.37 -31.49
N THR A 42 8.43 -15.53 -30.84
CA THR A 42 8.51 -15.67 -29.39
C THR A 42 9.97 -15.57 -28.93
N LEU A 43 10.22 -14.73 -27.93
CA LEU A 43 11.56 -14.56 -27.37
C LEU A 43 11.93 -15.80 -26.55
N THR A 44 13.12 -16.34 -26.81
CA THR A 44 13.61 -17.55 -26.14
C THR A 44 15.02 -17.36 -25.59
N THR A 45 15.34 -18.07 -24.52
CA THR A 45 16.71 -18.18 -24.00
C THR A 45 16.98 -19.60 -23.53
N THR A 46 18.24 -20.03 -23.55
CA THR A 46 18.63 -21.36 -23.05
C THR A 46 19.32 -21.22 -21.71
N HIS A 47 18.83 -21.92 -20.69
CA HIS A 47 19.46 -22.01 -19.37
C HIS A 47 19.52 -23.49 -18.95
N ASP A 48 20.68 -23.97 -18.50
CA ASP A 48 20.95 -25.38 -18.17
C ASP A 48 20.54 -26.40 -19.26
N GLY A 49 20.65 -26.00 -20.53
CA GLY A 49 20.28 -26.83 -21.68
C GLY A 49 18.76 -26.91 -21.96
N HIS A 50 17.94 -26.18 -21.21
CA HIS A 50 16.49 -26.09 -21.41
C HIS A 50 16.10 -24.75 -22.08
N PRO A 51 15.29 -24.78 -23.15
CA PRO A 51 14.76 -23.56 -23.77
C PRO A 51 13.59 -23.01 -22.95
N TYR A 52 13.69 -21.74 -22.54
CA TYR A 52 12.62 -20.97 -21.89
C TYR A 52 12.03 -19.96 -22.85
N TYR A 53 10.71 -19.78 -22.79
CA TYR A 53 9.93 -18.92 -23.68
C TYR A 53 9.34 -17.75 -22.88
N PHE A 54 9.39 -16.54 -23.45
CA PHE A 54 8.95 -15.30 -22.79
C PHE A 54 7.93 -14.54 -23.60
N CYS A 55 6.98 -13.88 -22.91
CA CYS A 55 5.93 -13.09 -23.54
C CYS A 55 6.41 -11.74 -24.08
N SER A 56 7.54 -11.23 -23.57
CA SER A 56 8.04 -9.88 -23.89
C SER A 56 9.53 -9.73 -23.63
N ALA A 57 10.14 -8.73 -24.27
CA ALA A 57 11.55 -8.39 -24.06
C ALA A 57 11.85 -8.05 -22.59
N GLY A 58 10.89 -7.46 -21.88
CA GLY A 58 11.02 -7.20 -20.45
C GLY A 58 11.08 -8.46 -19.58
N CYS A 59 10.37 -9.53 -19.96
CA CYS A 59 10.44 -10.81 -19.24
C CYS A 59 11.75 -11.53 -19.54
N LEU A 60 12.21 -11.53 -20.80
CA LEU A 60 13.54 -12.07 -21.15
C LEU A 60 14.65 -11.36 -20.37
N SER A 61 14.66 -10.02 -20.34
CA SER A 61 15.68 -9.25 -19.63
C SER A 61 15.70 -9.48 -18.12
N LYS A 62 14.54 -9.73 -17.50
CA LYS A 62 14.45 -10.06 -16.08
C LYS A 62 15.00 -11.46 -15.80
N PHE A 63 14.65 -12.42 -16.65
CA PHE A 63 15.16 -13.79 -16.53
C PHE A 63 16.66 -13.88 -16.79
N SER A 64 17.19 -13.12 -17.76
CA SER A 64 18.63 -13.10 -18.02
C SER A 64 19.44 -12.40 -16.93
N ALA A 65 18.84 -11.47 -16.19
CA ALA A 65 19.50 -10.77 -15.09
C ALA A 65 19.65 -11.65 -13.83
N ASP A 66 18.65 -12.48 -13.51
CA ASP A 66 18.68 -13.38 -12.35
C ASP A 66 17.78 -14.62 -12.61
N PRO A 67 18.28 -15.64 -13.33
CA PRO A 67 17.48 -16.81 -13.69
C PRO A 67 17.15 -17.68 -12.47
N ALA A 68 18.06 -17.80 -11.51
CA ALA A 68 17.87 -18.60 -10.30
C ALA A 68 16.64 -18.18 -9.50
N ARG A 69 16.35 -16.86 -9.44
CA ARG A 69 15.15 -16.31 -8.80
C ARG A 69 13.84 -16.81 -9.40
N TYR A 70 13.80 -17.14 -10.69
CA TYR A 70 12.59 -17.57 -11.40
C TYR A 70 12.51 -19.09 -11.59
N LEU A 71 13.62 -19.80 -11.40
CA LEU A 71 13.72 -21.26 -11.51
C LEU A 71 13.56 -21.98 -10.17
N ASP A 72 13.68 -21.26 -9.05
CA ASP A 72 13.39 -21.80 -7.73
C ASP A 72 11.89 -22.13 -7.60
N ASP A 73 11.57 -23.40 -7.34
CA ASP A 73 10.22 -23.94 -7.07
C ASP A 73 9.64 -23.48 -5.71
N ARG A 74 10.19 -22.38 -5.17
CA ARG A 74 9.66 -21.74 -3.98
C ARG A 74 8.38 -21.02 -4.42
N PRO A 75 7.22 -21.31 -3.82
CA PRO A 75 5.99 -20.61 -4.17
C PRO A 75 6.24 -19.11 -4.00
N ARG A 76 6.11 -18.37 -5.12
CA ARG A 76 6.03 -16.91 -5.09
C ARG A 76 4.94 -16.59 -4.08
N ILE A 77 5.30 -15.95 -2.98
CA ILE A 77 4.32 -15.37 -2.06
C ILE A 77 3.70 -14.20 -2.82
N GLU A 78 2.77 -14.51 -3.71
CA GLU A 78 1.69 -13.59 -4.01
C GLU A 78 0.97 -13.35 -2.68
N PRO A 79 0.52 -12.12 -2.39
CA PRO A 79 -0.18 -11.84 -1.14
C PRO A 79 -1.38 -12.78 -1.04
N VAL A 80 -1.18 -13.85 -0.27
CA VAL A 80 -2.19 -14.87 -0.03
C VAL A 80 -3.25 -14.16 0.77
N ALA A 81 -4.43 -14.00 0.16
CA ALA A 81 -5.63 -13.58 0.84
C ALA A 81 -5.74 -14.37 2.14
N VAL A 82 -5.61 -13.67 3.26
CA VAL A 82 -5.73 -14.28 4.59
C VAL A 82 -7.11 -14.94 4.63
N ALA A 83 -7.16 -16.26 4.84
CA ALA A 83 -8.42 -16.99 4.93
C ALA A 83 -9.24 -16.39 6.08
N GLY A 84 -10.32 -15.69 5.74
CA GLY A 84 -11.18 -14.96 6.68
C GLY A 84 -11.12 -13.42 6.60
N ALA A 85 -10.30 -12.84 5.72
CA ALA A 85 -10.42 -11.41 5.41
C ALA A 85 -11.71 -11.17 4.61
N ILE A 86 -12.55 -10.24 5.07
CA ILE A 86 -13.73 -9.79 4.31
C ILE A 86 -13.22 -8.84 3.23
N TRP A 87 -13.49 -9.19 1.98
CA TRP A 87 -13.18 -8.40 0.80
C TRP A 87 -14.40 -7.57 0.41
N THR A 88 -14.22 -6.28 0.22
CA THR A 88 -15.29 -5.33 -0.11
C THR A 88 -14.99 -4.56 -1.37
N CYS A 89 -16.04 -4.14 -2.08
CA CYS A 89 -15.89 -3.29 -3.26
C CYS A 89 -15.88 -1.82 -2.82
N PRO A 90 -14.89 -1.00 -3.22
CA PRO A 90 -14.80 0.40 -2.81
C PRO A 90 -16.01 1.24 -3.22
N MET A 91 -16.72 0.84 -4.27
CA MET A 91 -17.93 1.52 -4.75
C MET A 91 -19.23 0.93 -4.21
N HIS A 92 -19.21 -0.31 -3.71
CA HIS A 92 -20.40 -1.03 -3.26
C HIS A 92 -20.09 -1.74 -1.94
N PRO A 93 -20.07 -1.01 -0.80
CA PRO A 93 -19.68 -1.55 0.50
C PRO A 93 -20.59 -2.67 1.03
N GLU A 94 -21.76 -2.83 0.42
CA GLU A 94 -22.73 -3.90 0.69
C GLU A 94 -22.26 -5.27 0.21
N ILE A 95 -21.27 -5.32 -0.70
CA ILE A 95 -20.70 -6.58 -1.19
C ILE A 95 -19.51 -6.97 -0.32
N ARG A 96 -19.74 -7.93 0.57
CA ARG A 96 -18.73 -8.55 1.44
C ARG A 96 -18.51 -10.00 1.02
N ARG A 97 -17.28 -10.38 0.66
CA ARG A 97 -16.94 -11.75 0.25
C ARG A 97 -15.70 -12.26 0.96
N ASP A 98 -15.61 -13.57 1.17
CA ASP A 98 -14.52 -14.18 1.93
C ASP A 98 -13.21 -14.36 1.14
N GLY A 99 -13.10 -13.76 -0.05
CA GLY A 99 -11.93 -13.92 -0.91
C GLY A 99 -11.83 -12.92 -2.07
N PRO A 100 -10.66 -12.87 -2.73
CA PRO A 100 -10.41 -11.99 -3.85
C PRO A 100 -11.30 -12.37 -5.04
N GLY A 101 -11.76 -11.37 -5.78
CA GLY A 101 -12.60 -11.57 -6.94
C GLY A 101 -13.12 -10.26 -7.51
N SER A 102 -13.98 -10.36 -8.52
CA SER A 102 -14.63 -9.20 -9.13
C SER A 102 -15.95 -8.89 -8.43
N CYS A 103 -16.24 -7.61 -8.26
CA CYS A 103 -17.53 -7.11 -7.81
C CYS A 103 -18.62 -7.50 -8.84
N PRO A 104 -19.72 -8.17 -8.43
CA PRO A 104 -20.81 -8.55 -9.35
C PRO A 104 -21.63 -7.36 -9.85
N ILE A 105 -21.52 -6.18 -9.24
CA ILE A 105 -22.26 -4.98 -9.64
C ILE A 105 -21.46 -4.14 -10.64
N CYS A 106 -20.19 -3.84 -10.34
CA CYS A 106 -19.37 -2.94 -11.17
C CYS A 106 -18.15 -3.59 -11.84
N GLY A 107 -17.88 -4.87 -11.58
CA GLY A 107 -16.77 -5.60 -12.20
C GLY A 107 -15.38 -5.27 -11.67
N MET A 108 -15.23 -4.31 -10.76
CA MET A 108 -13.93 -3.97 -10.14
C MET A 108 -13.44 -5.07 -9.20
N ALA A 109 -12.11 -5.20 -9.04
CA ALA A 109 -11.55 -6.11 -8.06
C ALA A 109 -11.96 -5.71 -6.63
N LEU A 110 -12.30 -6.70 -5.80
CA LEU A 110 -12.54 -6.49 -4.37
C LEU A 110 -11.20 -6.22 -3.68
N GLU A 111 -11.23 -5.42 -2.63
CA GLU A 111 -10.08 -5.10 -1.77
C GLU A 111 -10.34 -5.60 -0.34
N PRO A 112 -9.33 -6.04 0.41
CA PRO A 112 -9.52 -6.51 1.78
C PRO A 112 -9.94 -5.33 2.68
N GLU A 113 -11.00 -5.52 3.48
CA GLU A 113 -11.55 -4.50 4.39
C GLU A 113 -10.64 -4.23 5.60
N ALA A 114 -9.69 -5.13 5.89
CA ALA A 114 -8.72 -4.96 6.97
C ALA A 114 -7.39 -4.40 6.44
N PRO A 115 -6.79 -3.38 7.10
CA PRO A 115 -5.42 -2.98 6.82
C PRO A 115 -4.45 -4.14 7.14
N SER A 116 -3.47 -4.35 6.29
CA SER A 116 -2.38 -5.30 6.52
C SER A 116 -1.67 -4.99 7.84
N LEU A 117 -1.45 -6.02 8.66
CA LEU A 117 -0.77 -5.92 9.96
C LEU A 117 0.72 -5.51 9.84
N ASP A 118 1.26 -5.39 8.63
CA ASP A 118 2.66 -5.09 8.32
C ASP A 118 2.93 -3.66 7.81
N ASP A 119 1.92 -2.76 7.82
CA ASP A 119 2.16 -1.36 7.49
C ASP A 119 2.93 -0.67 8.64
N ALA A 120 4.08 -0.06 8.30
CA ALA A 120 4.87 0.74 9.23
C ALA A 120 3.95 1.74 9.99
N PRO A 121 4.15 1.93 11.31
CA PRO A 121 3.20 2.71 12.11
C PRO A 121 3.05 4.11 11.52
N ASN A 122 1.82 4.44 11.09
CA ASN A 122 1.50 5.70 10.45
C ASN A 122 2.09 6.85 11.30
N PRO A 123 2.94 7.73 10.74
CA PRO A 123 3.63 8.77 11.50
C PRO A 123 2.66 9.69 12.24
N GLU A 124 1.41 9.84 11.75
CA GLU A 124 0.37 10.57 12.48
C GLU A 124 -0.05 9.84 13.76
N LEU A 125 -0.27 8.52 13.72
CA LEU A 125 -0.61 7.72 14.90
C LEU A 125 0.50 7.84 15.95
N VAL A 126 1.77 7.76 15.53
CA VAL A 126 2.92 7.89 16.45
C VAL A 126 2.96 9.27 17.10
N ASP A 127 2.68 10.35 16.35
CA ASP A 127 2.61 11.70 16.91
C ASP A 127 1.46 11.83 17.92
N PHE A 128 0.28 11.29 17.61
CA PHE A 128 -0.88 11.31 18.51
C PHE A 128 -0.64 10.47 19.77
N THR A 129 -0.07 9.28 19.64
CA THR A 129 0.27 8.41 20.76
C THR A 129 1.32 9.06 21.67
N ARG A 130 2.34 9.72 21.10
CA ARG A 130 3.35 10.44 21.88
C ARG A 130 2.75 11.60 22.66
N ARG A 131 1.90 12.42 22.02
CA ARG A 131 1.21 13.53 22.69
C ARG A 131 0.28 13.05 23.78
N TRP A 132 -0.46 11.97 23.52
CA TRP A 132 -1.35 11.33 24.49
C TRP A 132 -0.59 10.84 25.73
N TRP A 133 0.51 10.10 25.55
CA TRP A 133 1.31 9.60 26.66
C TRP A 133 1.96 10.70 27.48
N VAL A 134 2.53 11.71 26.84
CA VAL A 134 3.13 12.86 27.54
C VAL A 134 2.08 13.63 28.33
N SER A 135 0.88 13.81 27.76
CA SER A 135 -0.23 14.47 28.46
C SER A 135 -0.74 13.66 29.63
N ALA A 136 -0.86 12.34 29.47
CA ALA A 136 -1.24 11.42 30.54
C ALA A 136 -0.23 11.43 31.69
N ALA A 137 1.08 11.47 31.38
CA ALA A 137 2.12 11.55 32.39
C ALA A 137 2.08 12.87 33.18
N LEU A 138 1.81 14.01 32.51
CA LEU A 138 1.69 15.32 33.16
C LEU A 138 0.37 15.51 33.90
N SER A 139 -0.72 14.85 33.46
CA SER A 139 -2.01 14.94 34.12
C SER A 139 -2.06 14.21 35.45
N VAL A 140 -1.24 13.17 35.64
CA VAL A 140 -1.17 12.43 36.93
C VAL A 140 -0.72 13.33 38.08
N PRO A 141 0.44 14.04 38.02
CA PRO A 141 0.81 15.01 39.05
C PRO A 141 -0.22 16.12 39.23
N LEU A 142 -0.81 16.61 38.14
CA LEU A 142 -1.84 17.65 38.19
C LEU A 142 -3.10 17.18 38.94
N LEU A 143 -3.51 15.92 38.72
CA LEU A 143 -4.65 15.31 39.38
C LEU A 143 -4.37 15.05 40.87
N VAL A 144 -3.17 14.59 41.20
CA VAL A 144 -2.73 14.43 42.61
C VAL A 144 -2.70 15.79 43.31
N LEU A 145 -2.27 16.85 42.63
CA LEU A 145 -2.16 18.18 43.23
C LEU A 145 -3.52 18.87 43.39
N THR A 146 -4.49 18.60 42.50
CA THR A 146 -5.84 19.18 42.57
C THR A 146 -6.79 18.40 43.49
N MET A 147 -6.75 17.06 43.44
CA MET A 147 -7.67 16.21 44.21
C MET A 147 -7.02 15.60 45.45
N GLY A 148 -5.70 15.39 45.44
CA GLY A 148 -4.99 14.74 46.53
C GLY A 148 -4.82 15.62 47.78
N THR A 149 -4.86 16.94 47.66
CA THR A 149 -4.84 17.83 48.84
C THR A 149 -6.07 17.66 49.70
N ASP A 150 -7.25 17.60 49.06
CA ASP A 150 -8.53 17.58 49.75
C ASP A 150 -8.95 16.14 50.12
N LEU A 151 -8.58 15.15 49.29
CA LEU A 151 -8.96 13.76 49.49
C LEU A 151 -8.02 13.01 50.47
N LEU A 152 -6.72 13.35 50.48
CA LEU A 152 -5.71 12.66 51.32
C LEU A 152 -5.25 13.51 52.52
N GLY A 153 -5.73 14.75 52.65
CA GLY A 153 -5.30 15.68 53.70
C GLY A 153 -3.82 16.06 53.62
N LEU A 154 -3.18 15.81 52.48
CA LEU A 154 -1.77 16.07 52.27
C LEU A 154 -1.60 17.51 51.77
N HIS A 155 -1.22 18.43 52.66
CA HIS A 155 -0.79 19.77 52.27
C HIS A 155 0.64 19.73 51.72
N LEU A 156 0.82 19.15 50.52
CA LEU A 156 2.14 19.02 49.88
C LEU A 156 2.76 20.37 49.52
N VAL A 157 1.95 21.41 49.29
CA VAL A 157 2.40 22.71 48.78
C VAL A 157 1.59 23.84 49.42
N SER A 158 2.22 24.98 49.68
CA SER A 158 1.56 26.20 50.16
C SER A 158 0.44 26.65 49.22
N ALA A 159 -0.66 27.15 49.78
CA ALA A 159 -1.83 27.64 49.05
C ALA A 159 -1.48 28.75 48.03
N ALA A 160 -0.39 29.50 48.25
CA ALA A 160 0.08 30.53 47.32
C ALA A 160 0.77 29.94 46.07
N ILE A 161 1.40 28.78 46.19
CA ILE A 161 2.24 28.18 45.14
C ILE A 161 1.47 27.14 44.32
N SER A 162 0.44 26.52 44.90
CA SER A 162 -0.40 25.51 44.23
C SER A 162 -0.97 25.97 42.87
N PRO A 163 -1.57 27.17 42.72
CA PRO A 163 -2.10 27.62 41.43
C PRO A 163 -1.03 27.77 40.35
N TRP A 164 0.19 28.18 40.74
CA TRP A 164 1.31 28.34 39.81
C TRP A 164 1.84 27.01 39.30
N LEU A 165 1.92 26.00 40.18
CA LEU A 165 2.26 24.64 39.75
C LEU A 165 1.19 24.05 38.83
N GLN A 166 -0.09 24.26 39.13
CA GLN A 166 -1.18 23.80 38.28
C GLN A 166 -1.11 24.44 36.89
N LEU A 167 -0.88 25.76 36.82
CA LEU A 167 -0.68 26.47 35.57
C LEU A 167 0.53 25.92 34.80
N ALA A 168 1.65 25.70 35.47
CA ALA A 168 2.87 25.18 34.85
C ALA A 168 2.69 23.75 34.29
N LEU A 169 1.89 22.91 34.95
CA LEU A 169 1.59 21.54 34.49
C LEU A 169 0.50 21.51 33.41
N ALA A 170 -0.52 22.35 33.52
CA ALA A 170 -1.65 22.38 32.58
C ALA A 170 -1.29 23.09 31.26
N ALA A 171 -0.46 24.13 31.30
CA ALA A 171 -0.07 24.90 30.12
C ALA A 171 0.51 24.04 28.97
N PRO A 172 1.50 23.15 29.19
CA PRO A 172 2.00 22.29 28.12
C PRO A 172 0.96 21.28 27.63
N ILE A 173 0.10 20.76 28.51
CA ILE A 173 -0.97 19.83 28.11
C ILE A 173 -1.93 20.54 27.14
N VAL A 174 -2.42 21.73 27.50
CA VAL A 174 -3.39 22.45 26.68
C VAL A 174 -2.74 23.04 25.42
N LEU A 175 -1.58 23.68 25.54
CA LEU A 175 -0.97 24.41 24.42
C LEU A 175 -0.28 23.49 23.42
N TRP A 176 0.39 22.41 23.86
CA TRP A 176 1.14 21.53 22.96
C TRP A 176 0.33 20.30 22.52
N ALA A 177 -0.31 19.59 23.46
CA ALA A 177 -1.14 18.45 23.09
C ALA A 177 -2.50 18.88 22.50
N GLY A 178 -3.05 20.00 22.97
CA GLY A 178 -4.28 20.59 22.45
C GLY A 178 -4.15 21.30 21.10
N ALA A 179 -2.94 21.70 20.68
CA ALA A 179 -2.71 22.47 19.43
C ALA A 179 -3.41 21.91 18.17
N PRO A 180 -3.38 20.60 17.87
CA PRO A 180 -4.04 20.06 16.68
C PRO A 180 -5.56 20.26 16.70
N PHE A 181 -6.17 20.22 17.89
CA PHE A 181 -7.61 20.46 18.06
C PHE A 181 -7.95 21.94 17.80
N PHE A 182 -7.14 22.88 18.28
CA PHE A 182 -7.33 24.31 18.01
C PHE A 182 -7.21 24.64 16.52
N VAL A 183 -6.25 24.03 15.80
CA VAL A 183 -6.11 24.22 14.35
C VAL A 183 -7.37 23.73 13.62
N ARG A 184 -7.89 22.56 13.99
CA ARG A 184 -9.12 22.00 13.41
C ARG A 184 -10.36 22.81 13.77
N GLY A 185 -10.46 23.27 15.01
CA GLY A 185 -11.53 24.15 15.49
C GLY A 185 -11.54 25.50 14.75
N TRP A 186 -10.37 26.11 14.54
CA TRP A 186 -10.26 27.34 13.77
C TRP A 186 -10.69 27.17 12.32
N ASN A 187 -10.28 26.06 11.68
CA ASN A 187 -10.72 25.73 10.34
C ASN A 187 -12.24 25.51 10.27
N SER A 188 -12.82 24.80 11.24
CA SER A 188 -14.26 24.57 11.35
C SER A 188 -15.05 25.88 11.53
N LEU A 189 -14.50 26.83 12.30
CA LEU A 189 -15.09 28.16 12.46
C LEU A 189 -15.02 28.97 11.16
N LYS A 190 -13.89 28.90 10.45
CA LYS A 190 -13.70 29.56 9.14
C LYS A 190 -14.64 28.99 8.07
N THR A 191 -14.83 27.68 8.05
CA THR A 191 -15.72 27.00 7.08
C THR A 191 -17.19 27.03 7.51
N ARG A 192 -17.51 27.54 8.72
CA ARG A 192 -18.87 27.58 9.30
C ARG A 192 -19.57 26.22 9.38
N HIS A 193 -18.81 25.14 9.33
CA HIS A 193 -19.30 23.79 9.57
C HIS A 193 -18.91 23.41 10.99
N LEU A 194 -19.81 23.63 11.95
CA LEU A 194 -19.58 23.35 13.36
C LEU A 194 -19.40 21.85 13.58
N ASN A 195 -18.25 21.48 14.13
CA ASN A 195 -17.85 20.09 14.35
C ASN A 195 -17.47 19.88 15.83
N MET A 196 -17.19 18.63 16.22
CA MET A 196 -16.75 18.27 17.57
C MET A 196 -15.58 19.12 18.10
N PHE A 197 -14.70 19.60 17.22
CA PHE A 197 -13.53 20.42 17.58
C PHE A 197 -13.85 21.91 17.84
N THR A 198 -15.11 22.30 17.75
CA THR A 198 -15.58 23.66 18.08
C THR A 198 -16.29 23.77 19.43
N LEU A 199 -16.61 22.63 20.05
CA LEU A 199 -17.20 22.54 21.39
C LEU A 199 -16.11 22.63 22.45
#